data_AF-A0A4R5Y6E8-F1
#
_entry.id   AF-A0A4R5Y6E8-F1
#
_cell.length_a   1.000
_cell.length_b   1.000
_cell.length_c   1.000
_cell.angle_alpha   90.00
_cell.angle_beta   90.00
_cell.angle_gamma   90.00
#
_symmetry.space_group_name_H-M   'P 1'
#
loop_
_entity.id
_entity.type
_entity.pdbx_description
1 polymer ?
#
loop_
_entity_poly.entity_id
_entity_poly.type
_entity_poly.pdbx_seq_one_letter_code
_entity_poly.pdbx_strand_id
1 'polypeptide(L)' 'MNDQPESLHAETPETIAEEIRDEIRLGHVQDDVSHVLEERLEEEGIDMRPEDVDELAEDIERDAST' A
#
# COMPACT_ATOMS: atom_id res chain seq x y z
N MET A 1 32.91 -11.14 5.85
CA MET A 1 31.53 -11.67 5.88
C MET A 1 30.71 -10.73 6.74
N ASN A 2 29.98 -9.85 6.09
CA ASN A 2 28.66 -9.47 6.55
C ASN A 2 27.91 -9.10 5.27
N ASP A 3 27.24 -10.10 4.71
CA ASP A 3 26.13 -9.95 3.77
C ASP A 3 25.12 -9.01 4.43
N GLN A 4 25.24 -7.71 4.17
CA GLN A 4 24.05 -6.87 4.17
C GLN A 4 23.18 -7.44 3.06
N PRO A 5 21.97 -7.96 3.34
CA PRO A 5 21.08 -8.32 2.25
C PRO A 5 20.90 -7.03 1.45
N GLU A 6 21.23 -7.08 0.16
CA GLU A 6 20.71 -6.09 -0.77
C GLU A 6 19.20 -6.12 -0.56
N SER A 7 18.68 -5.08 0.09
CA SER A 7 17.26 -4.83 0.16
C SER A 7 16.79 -4.61 -1.27
N LEU A 8 16.56 -5.70 -1.99
CA LEU A 8 15.45 -5.79 -2.89
C LEU A 8 14.25 -5.56 -1.98
N HIS A 9 13.93 -4.30 -1.74
CA HIS A 9 12.66 -3.89 -1.18
C HIS A 9 11.65 -4.36 -2.22
N ALA A 10 11.27 -5.64 -2.16
CA ALA A 10 10.03 -6.05 -2.75
C ALA A 10 9.00 -5.24 -1.99
N GLU A 11 8.44 -4.21 -2.65
CA GLU A 11 7.33 -3.48 -2.11
C GLU A 11 6.27 -4.54 -1.80
N THR A 12 5.91 -4.65 -0.53
CA THR A 12 4.90 -5.60 -0.08
C THR A 12 3.56 -4.87 -0.06
N PRO A 13 2.43 -5.57 -0.10
CA PRO A 13 1.12 -4.94 0.08
C PRO A 13 1.07 -4.07 1.33
N GLU A 14 1.70 -4.54 2.41
CA GLU A 14 1.79 -3.83 3.68
C GLU A 14 2.59 -2.53 3.54
N THR A 15 3.75 -2.55 2.88
CA THR A 15 4.58 -1.35 2.65
C THR A 15 3.84 -0.31 1.82
N ILE A 16 3.20 -0.74 0.73
CA ILE A 16 2.39 0.13 -0.14
C ILE A 16 1.23 0.74 0.65
N ALA A 17 0.55 -0.07 1.47
CA ALA A 17 -0.52 0.39 2.34
C ALA A 17 -0.05 1.46 3.34
N GLU A 18 1.14 1.29 3.92
CA GLU A 18 1.72 2.30 4.81
C GLU A 18 2.01 3.62 4.09
N GLU A 19 2.48 3.57 2.84
CA GLU A 19 2.73 4.76 2.02
C GLU A 19 1.44 5.49 1.66
N ILE A 20 0.44 4.76 1.15
CA ILE A 20 -0.88 5.33 0.81
C ILE A 20 -1.53 5.94 2.04
N ARG A 21 -1.40 5.31 3.21
CA ARG A 21 -1.87 5.86 4.49
C ARG A 21 -1.25 7.23 4.78
N ASP A 22 0.06 7.37 4.60
CA ASP A 22 0.75 8.64 4.81
C ASP A 22 0.33 9.67 3.76
N GLU A 23 0.11 9.27 2.51
CA GLU A 23 -0.43 10.13 1.46
C GLU A 23 -1.84 10.65 1.81
N ILE A 24 -2.73 9.80 2.35
CA ILE A 24 -4.07 10.22 2.82
C ILE A 24 -3.94 11.25 3.95
N ARG A 25 -3.08 10.98 4.95
CA ARG A 25 -2.85 11.90 6.09
C ARG A 25 -2.33 13.27 5.64
N LEU A 26 -1.54 13.31 4.57
CA LEU A 26 -1.03 14.53 3.97
C LEU A 26 -2.04 15.22 3.03
N GLY A 27 -3.17 14.56 2.72
CA GLY A 27 -4.19 15.04 1.79
C GLY A 27 -3.79 14.91 0.32
N HIS A 28 -2.93 13.94 -0.01
CA HIS A 28 -2.46 13.65 -1.37
C HIS A 28 -3.32 12.63 -2.11
N VAL A 29 -4.08 11.81 -1.40
CA VAL A 29 -5.05 10.89 -2.01
C VAL A 29 -6.36 11.63 -2.24
N GLN A 30 -6.77 11.72 -3.51
CA GLN A 30 -8.06 12.34 -3.91
C GLN A 30 -9.04 11.35 -4.54
N ASP A 31 -8.57 10.15 -4.88
CA ASP A 31 -9.38 9.06 -5.42
C ASP A 31 -9.71 8.04 -4.32
N ASP A 32 -10.46 6.99 -4.65
CA ASP A 32 -10.79 5.94 -3.70
C ASP A 32 -9.52 5.16 -3.31
N VAL A 33 -9.36 4.86 -2.02
CA VAL A 33 -8.15 4.21 -1.49
C VAL A 33 -7.93 2.83 -2.11
N SER A 34 -9.00 2.08 -2.35
CA SER A 34 -8.92 0.78 -3.02
C SER A 34 -8.42 0.88 -4.46
N HIS A 35 -8.77 1.95 -5.19
CA HIS A 35 -8.28 2.18 -6.54
C HIS A 35 -6.78 2.50 -6.56
N VAL A 36 -6.35 3.42 -5.69
CA VAL A 36 -4.93 3.79 -5.56
C VAL A 36 -4.08 2.60 -5.12
N LEU A 37 -4.59 1.79 -4.20
CA LEU A 37 -3.93 0.58 -3.73
C LEU A 37 -3.80 -0.47 -4.84
N GLU A 38 -4.87 -0.73 -5.59
CA GLU A 38 -4.84 -1.63 -6.75
C GLU A 38 -3.80 -1.18 -7.78
N GLU A 39 -3.79 0.11 -8.16
CA GLU A 39 -2.82 0.66 -9.10
C GLU A 39 -1.37 0.43 -8.62
N ARG A 40 -1.09 0.72 -7.35
CA ARG A 40 0.26 0.52 -6.78
C ARG A 40 0.67 -0.94 -6.71
N LEU A 41 -0.24 -1.83 -6.32
CA LEU A 41 0.01 -3.27 -6.29
C LEU A 41 0.33 -3.77 -7.71
N GLU A 42 -0.42 -3.33 -8.72
CA GLU A 42 -0.16 -3.67 -10.12
C GLU A 42 1.17 -3.11 -10.64
N GLU A 43 1.52 -1.86 -10.29
CA GLU A 43 2.81 -1.24 -10.63
C GLU A 43 4.00 -2.08 -10.12
N GLU A 44 3.87 -2.62 -8.91
CA GLU A 44 4.88 -3.45 -8.26
C GLU A 44 4.78 -4.95 -8.65
N GLY A 45 3.81 -5.30 -9.49
CA GLY A 45 3.60 -6.67 -9.97
C GLY A 45 3.10 -7.63 -8.88
N ILE A 46 2.40 -7.10 -7.88
CA ILE A 46 1.82 -7.84 -6.77
C ILE A 46 0.37 -8.23 -7.12
N ASP A 47 0.14 -9.53 -7.26
CA ASP A 47 -1.19 -10.07 -7.49
C ASP A 47 -1.92 -10.24 -6.15
N MET A 48 -2.97 -9.47 -5.95
CA MET A 48 -3.86 -9.54 -4.79
C MET A 48 -5.29 -9.68 -5.29
N ARG A 49 -6.12 -10.44 -4.55
CA ARG A 49 -7.54 -10.54 -4.92
C ARG A 49 -8.22 -9.21 -4.60
N PRO A 50 -9.21 -8.80 -5.40
CA PRO A 50 -9.95 -7.55 -5.15
C PRO A 50 -10.58 -7.52 -3.75
N GLU A 51 -11.03 -8.68 -3.24
CA GLU A 51 -11.56 -8.82 -1.87
C GLU A 51 -10.53 -8.44 -0.78
N ASP A 52 -9.26 -8.80 -0.99
CA ASP A 52 -8.17 -8.52 -0.06
C ASP A 52 -7.68 -7.06 -0.22
N VAL A 53 -7.76 -6.51 -1.44
CA VAL A 53 -7.49 -5.08 -1.71
C VAL A 53 -8.50 -4.19 -1.00
N ASP A 54 -9.80 -4.52 -1.10
CA ASP A 54 -10.87 -3.79 -0.41
C ASP A 54 -10.68 -3.83 1.11
N GLU A 55 -10.36 -5.00 1.68
CA GLU A 55 -10.09 -5.14 3.12
C GLU A 55 -8.90 -4.29 3.56
N LEU A 56 -7.81 -4.33 2.79
CA LEU A 56 -6.61 -3.54 3.09
C LEU A 56 -6.88 -2.03 2.95
N ALA A 57 -7.64 -1.61 1.95
CA ALA A 57 -8.05 -0.22 1.78
C ALA A 57 -8.88 0.30 2.97
N GLU A 58 -9.85 -0.48 3.46
CA GLU A 58 -10.63 -0.12 4.65
C GLU A 58 -9.74 0.05 5.89
N ASP A 59 -8.69 -0.77 6.04
CA ASP A 59 -7.74 -0.65 7.17
C ASP A 59 -6.91 0.63 7.07
N ILE A 60 -6.40 0.94 5.87
CA ILE A 60 -5.67 2.18 5.59
C ILE A 60 -6.53 3.41 5.95
N GLU A 61 -7.78 3.47 5.46
CA GLU A 61 -8.68 4.58 5.72
C GLU A 61 -8.97 4.74 7.22
N ARG A 62 -9.22 3.64 7.93
CA ARG A 62 -9.45 3.65 9.38
C ARG A 62 -8.24 4.17 10.15
N ASP A 63 -7.04 3.76 9.77
CA ASP A 63 -5.80 4.18 10.43
C ASP A 63 -5.45 5.64 10.09
N ALA A 64 -5.71 6.08 8.85
CA ALA A 64 -5.49 7.45 8.40
C ALA A 64 -6.45 8.46 9.07
N SER A 65 -7.63 8.02 9.50
CA SER A 65 -8.67 8.86 10.11
C SER A 65 -8.48 9.15 11.62
N THR A 66 -7.49 8.53 12.28
CA THR A 66 -7.17 8.74 13.71
C THR A 66 -6.23 9.93 13.93
#